data_AF-A0A2P6TDA4-F1
#
_entry.id   AF-A0A2P6TDA4-F1
#
_cell.length_a   1.000
_cell.length_b   1.000
_cell.length_c   1.000
_cell.angle_alpha   90.00
_cell.angle_beta   90.00
_cell.angle_gamma   90.00
#
_symmetry.space_group_name_H-M   'P 1'
#
loop_
_entity.id
_entity.type
_entity.pdbx_description
1 polymer ?
#
loop_
_entity_poly.entity_id
_entity_poly.type
_entity_poly.pdbx_seq_one_letter_code
_entity_poly.pdbx_strand_id
1 'polypeptide(L)'
;MINLKAQFFATLGDGDTANNMFSEALALWPLCWEAWMAWGKFCDTMYDKSKEAQWLEFLATCYLQAVRLASTEARDLVPRLLQLLMVEPKGAEVLSRAVAQKAADLPGWVWLPWVPQLMTSLQRPEVAVARRILSAAAGAFPQQLYWHVRPGMLAMKDAAVKAVQDAKAQATARSAAGAQQDAASGGQALGGGPVAKSGPTANEAQDSERPPSPQIEKPIEVMAYEACREVMEALRAKYSGPLQILDHFMTEVGQRFSTRTEERLLAVVYTLQQRTYKTGLPAAAAVPDAFKKELAGVCKACGSRDASAGKLARFQQQFAQDLEPSSPGAPQTLGDMTERLKGWRMLLESAIDHEHPPVMKMEVEAPTLVEMSLEEMEMPGQHLPAPDAPDVTSTGSEERIQALLRNANTRLLAHPEARRRLLQLRAPTILVPYQNVRMVEDDTSIVPFSDAYETHCARYGREADAPILAFKARCCTPEGMTSDSKTRLEAYQEVVEKGVTENIFSQFMYKTMVENNLSMWTIKKQFALSTAMSAVACHMLLLTGRSPTKLLVSRCTGTITHADLISTYDSRFQLERGQETVPFRLTRNMQSFIGPQGMEGMVVCAITAAAQALQAEHTITSSIIALFFR
;
A
#
# COMPACT_ATOMS: atom_id res chain seq x y z
N MET A 1 29.36 28.62 -17.83
CA MET A 1 30.67 28.00 -18.11
C MET A 1 31.40 27.51 -16.85
N ILE A 2 31.50 28.31 -15.77
CA ILE A 2 32.21 27.89 -14.54
C ILE A 2 31.58 26.63 -13.91
N ASN A 3 30.24 26.54 -13.84
CA ASN A 3 29.52 25.35 -13.36
C ASN A 3 29.91 24.07 -14.14
N LEU A 4 29.89 24.09 -15.47
CA LEU A 4 30.31 22.94 -16.28
C LEU A 4 31.77 22.57 -16.05
N LYS A 5 32.66 23.56 -15.92
CA LYS A 5 34.08 23.34 -15.62
C LYS A 5 34.26 22.67 -14.24
N ALA A 6 33.49 23.09 -13.24
CA ALA A 6 33.47 22.45 -11.93
C ALA A 6 32.97 21.00 -12.00
N GLN A 7 31.93 20.71 -12.79
CA GLN A 7 31.46 19.34 -13.03
C GLN A 7 32.55 18.47 -13.69
N PHE A 8 33.30 19.01 -14.65
CA PHE A 8 34.43 18.29 -15.25
C PHE A 8 35.51 17.94 -14.20
N PHE A 9 35.93 18.90 -13.36
CA PHE A 9 36.90 18.61 -12.30
C PHE A 9 36.38 17.60 -11.28
N ALA A 10 35.09 17.67 -10.94
CA ALA A 10 34.44 16.67 -10.09
C ALA A 10 34.52 15.26 -10.70
N THR A 11 34.28 15.12 -12.01
CA THR A 11 34.42 13.81 -12.70
C THR A 11 35.87 13.33 -12.82
N LEU A 12 36.83 14.26 -12.85
CA LEU A 12 38.27 13.95 -12.88
C LEU A 12 38.83 13.57 -11.51
N GLY A 13 38.04 13.70 -10.44
CA GLY A 13 38.41 13.31 -9.08
C GLY A 13 39.07 14.41 -8.24
N ASP A 14 39.17 15.64 -8.76
CA ASP A 14 39.70 16.79 -8.03
C ASP A 14 38.56 17.50 -7.28
N GLY A 15 38.31 17.06 -6.05
CA GLY A 15 37.17 17.51 -5.25
C GLY A 15 37.33 18.93 -4.68
N ASP A 16 38.53 19.31 -4.27
CA ASP A 16 38.76 20.61 -3.61
C ASP A 16 38.65 21.76 -4.61
N THR A 17 39.23 21.60 -5.80
CA THR A 17 39.09 22.59 -6.87
C THR A 17 37.66 22.67 -7.36
N ALA A 18 36.97 21.54 -7.51
CA ALA A 18 35.56 21.51 -7.91
C ALA A 18 34.69 22.26 -6.89
N ASN A 19 34.87 22.03 -5.59
CA ASN A 19 34.10 22.71 -4.54
C ASN A 19 34.31 24.24 -4.57
N ASN A 20 35.56 24.70 -4.71
CA ASN A 20 35.86 26.12 -4.82
C ASN A 20 35.22 26.76 -6.05
N MET A 21 35.25 26.06 -7.19
CA MET A 21 34.64 26.53 -8.44
C MET A 21 33.11 26.55 -8.40
N PHE A 22 32.47 25.60 -7.71
CA PHE A 22 31.03 25.65 -7.46
C PHE A 22 30.65 26.85 -6.58
N SER A 23 31.42 27.08 -5.51
CA SER A 23 31.23 28.24 -4.64
C SER A 23 31.39 29.56 -5.40
N GLU A 24 32.43 29.68 -6.23
CA GLU A 24 32.66 30.85 -7.10
C GLU A 24 31.51 31.06 -8.10
N ALA A 25 31.04 29.98 -8.74
CA ALA A 25 29.92 30.07 -9.68
C ALA A 25 28.65 30.62 -9.02
N LEU A 26 28.37 30.21 -7.78
CA LEU A 26 27.19 30.64 -7.02
C LEU A 26 27.34 32.04 -6.40
N ALA A 27 28.57 32.44 -6.05
CA ALA A 27 28.87 33.80 -5.64
C ALA A 27 28.61 34.80 -6.77
N LEU A 28 28.91 34.40 -8.02
CA LEU A 28 28.64 35.21 -9.21
C LEU A 28 27.16 35.27 -9.56
N TRP A 29 26.45 34.13 -9.54
CA TRP A 29 25.03 34.09 -9.87
C TRP A 29 24.23 33.15 -8.95
N PRO A 30 23.66 33.67 -7.84
CA PRO A 30 22.96 32.86 -6.85
C PRO A 30 21.57 32.38 -7.30
N LEU A 31 21.02 32.91 -8.41
CA LEU A 31 19.71 32.53 -8.94
C LEU A 31 19.78 31.35 -9.92
N CYS A 32 20.98 30.83 -10.23
CA CYS A 32 21.14 29.70 -11.13
C CYS A 32 20.83 28.37 -10.43
N TRP A 33 19.64 27.83 -10.66
CA TRP A 33 19.20 26.56 -10.06
C TRP A 33 20.06 25.35 -10.48
N GLU A 34 20.55 25.33 -11.74
CA GLU A 34 21.42 24.27 -12.26
C GLU A 34 22.75 24.18 -11.50
N ALA A 35 23.29 25.33 -11.07
CA ALA A 35 24.53 25.38 -10.29
C ALA A 35 24.33 24.84 -8.88
N TRP A 36 23.22 25.21 -8.21
CA TRP A 36 22.86 24.64 -6.91
C TRP A 36 22.62 23.14 -6.98
N MET A 37 21.96 22.66 -8.04
CA MET A 37 21.71 21.23 -8.25
C MET A 37 23.02 20.47 -8.48
N ALA A 38 23.90 20.97 -9.34
CA ALA A 38 25.18 20.33 -9.64
C ALA A 38 26.09 20.27 -8.41
N TRP A 39 26.17 21.36 -7.63
CA TRP A 39 26.95 21.38 -6.41
C TRP A 39 26.37 20.43 -5.35
N GLY A 40 25.04 20.36 -5.24
CA GLY A 40 24.38 19.39 -4.36
C GLY A 40 24.68 17.93 -4.75
N LYS A 41 24.62 17.57 -6.04
CA LYS A 41 24.98 16.23 -6.54
C LYS A 41 26.45 15.89 -6.27
N PHE A 42 27.34 16.88 -6.38
CA PHE A 42 28.74 16.74 -6.00
C PHE A 42 28.91 16.49 -4.49
N CYS A 43 28.28 17.29 -3.65
CA CYS A 43 28.30 17.11 -2.19
C CYS A 43 27.74 15.75 -1.78
N ASP A 44 26.74 15.23 -2.49
CA ASP A 44 26.16 13.90 -2.25
C ASP A 44 27.17 12.79 -2.53
N THR A 45 27.88 12.89 -3.66
CA THR A 45 28.93 11.96 -4.04
C THR A 45 30.11 12.01 -3.06
N MET A 46 30.46 13.20 -2.56
CA MET A 46 31.51 13.37 -1.56
C MET A 46 31.08 12.85 -0.19
N TYR A 47 29.83 13.06 0.20
CA TYR A 47 29.27 12.51 1.43
C TYR A 47 29.23 10.99 1.41
N ASP A 48 28.85 10.36 0.29
CA ASP A 48 28.86 8.91 0.18
C ASP A 48 30.28 8.31 0.31
N LYS A 49 31.33 9.06 -0.04
CA LYS A 49 32.74 8.66 0.11
C LYS A 49 33.31 8.93 1.51
N SER A 50 33.03 10.10 2.08
CA SER A 50 33.68 10.61 3.31
C SER A 50 32.84 10.43 4.58
N LYS A 51 31.51 10.41 4.45
CA LYS A 51 30.52 10.42 5.54
C LYS A 51 30.71 11.54 6.57
N GLU A 52 31.33 12.67 6.18
CA GLU A 52 31.50 13.84 7.04
C GLU A 52 30.23 14.70 7.10
N ALA A 53 29.93 15.26 8.28
CA ALA A 53 28.70 16.06 8.50
C ALA A 53 28.68 17.39 7.71
N GLN A 54 29.84 17.95 7.38
CA GLN A 54 29.94 19.23 6.67
C GLN A 54 29.35 19.15 5.25
N TRP A 55 29.62 18.06 4.51
CA TRP A 55 29.05 17.84 3.18
C TRP A 55 27.53 17.72 3.21
N LEU A 56 26.99 17.19 4.30
CA LEU A 56 25.55 17.06 4.51
C LEU A 56 24.88 18.44 4.68
N GLU A 57 25.50 19.37 5.41
CA GLU A 57 25.02 20.76 5.53
C GLU A 57 25.01 21.49 4.19
N PHE A 58 26.10 21.36 3.43
CA PHE A 58 26.18 21.93 2.09
C PHE A 58 25.17 21.31 1.14
N LEU A 59 25.00 19.99 1.17
CA LEU A 59 23.97 19.31 0.39
C LEU A 59 22.56 19.80 0.72
N ALA A 60 22.22 19.85 2.02
CA ALA A 60 20.90 20.29 2.48
C ALA A 60 20.60 21.71 2.00
N THR A 61 21.56 22.62 2.18
CA THR A 61 21.39 24.00 1.75
C THR A 61 21.27 24.12 0.23
N CYS A 62 22.10 23.42 -0.54
CA CYS A 62 22.08 23.45 -2.00
C CYS A 62 20.76 22.94 -2.57
N TYR A 63 20.30 21.77 -2.13
CA TYR A 63 19.05 21.19 -2.60
C TYR A 63 17.83 22.03 -2.19
N LEU A 64 17.78 22.54 -0.95
CA LEU A 64 16.69 23.43 -0.52
C LEU A 64 16.67 24.73 -1.32
N GLN A 65 17.83 25.31 -1.67
CA GLN A 65 17.89 26.50 -2.54
C GLN A 65 17.47 26.19 -3.97
N ALA A 66 17.90 25.06 -4.54
CA ALA A 66 17.49 24.63 -5.88
C ALA A 66 15.97 24.45 -5.96
N VAL A 67 15.36 23.85 -4.94
CA VAL A 67 13.90 23.67 -4.84
C VAL A 67 13.18 25.01 -4.68
N ARG A 68 13.72 25.94 -3.88
CA ARG A 68 13.15 27.29 -3.71
C ARG A 68 13.08 28.07 -5.02
N LEU A 69 14.08 27.91 -5.89
CA LEU A 69 14.13 28.53 -7.22
C LEU A 69 13.18 27.83 -8.23
N ALA A 70 12.38 26.87 -7.77
CA ALA A 70 11.22 26.29 -8.44
C ALA A 70 11.50 25.60 -9.79
N SER A 71 12.63 24.89 -9.92
CA SER A 71 12.83 23.97 -11.06
C SER A 71 12.00 22.70 -10.87
N THR A 72 11.33 22.27 -11.94
CA THR A 72 10.65 20.95 -12.01
C THR A 72 11.63 19.80 -11.79
N GLU A 73 12.89 19.97 -12.20
CA GLU A 73 13.95 18.97 -12.01
C GLU A 73 14.47 18.93 -10.56
N ALA A 74 14.38 20.05 -9.82
CA ALA A 74 14.79 20.09 -8.42
C ALA A 74 13.86 19.27 -7.50
N ARG A 75 12.64 18.94 -7.98
CA ARG A 75 11.69 18.06 -7.27
C ARG A 75 12.26 16.68 -7.01
N ASP A 76 13.07 16.20 -7.95
CA ASP A 76 13.66 14.88 -7.93
C ASP A 76 14.71 14.72 -6.82
N LEU A 77 15.19 15.83 -6.25
CA LEU A 77 16.17 15.85 -5.16
C LEU A 77 15.50 15.71 -3.78
N VAL A 78 14.20 16.02 -3.68
CA VAL A 78 13.42 15.93 -2.44
C VAL A 78 13.42 14.52 -1.84
N PRO A 79 13.20 13.43 -2.62
CA PRO A 79 13.32 12.08 -2.06
C PRO A 79 14.71 11.78 -1.50
N ARG A 80 15.79 12.31 -2.08
CA ARG A 80 17.14 12.15 -1.49
C ARG A 80 17.27 12.89 -0.16
N LEU A 81 16.79 14.14 -0.08
CA LEU A 81 16.76 14.89 1.18
C LEU A 81 15.96 14.18 2.28
N LEU A 82 14.77 13.70 1.92
CA LEU A 82 13.92 12.94 2.83
C LEU A 82 14.61 11.64 3.23
N GLN A 83 15.24 10.91 2.31
CA GLN A 83 15.97 9.68 2.63
C GLN A 83 17.10 9.95 3.63
N LEU A 84 17.90 10.99 3.44
CA LEU A 84 19.00 11.32 4.36
C LEU A 84 18.49 11.75 5.74
N LEU A 85 17.36 12.46 5.80
CA LEU A 85 16.70 12.81 7.05
C LEU A 85 16.15 11.57 7.78
N MET A 86 15.53 10.67 7.00
CA MET A 86 14.72 9.56 7.48
C MET A 86 15.54 8.31 7.79
N VAL A 87 16.48 7.94 6.93
CA VAL A 87 17.16 6.65 7.00
C VAL A 87 18.48 6.77 7.78
N GLU A 88 19.16 7.91 7.73
CA GLU A 88 20.49 8.06 8.31
C GLU A 88 20.48 8.80 9.67
N PRO A 89 20.77 8.10 10.79
CA PRO A 89 20.63 8.68 12.13
C PRO A 89 21.67 9.76 12.47
N LYS A 90 22.86 9.72 11.85
CA LYS A 90 23.95 10.69 12.11
C LYS A 90 23.76 12.04 11.41
N GLY A 91 23.04 12.06 10.29
CA GLY A 91 22.75 13.28 9.53
C GLY A 91 21.45 13.97 9.95
N ALA A 92 20.56 13.25 10.63
CA ALA A 92 19.22 13.71 10.96
C ALA A 92 19.19 15.02 11.76
N GLU A 93 20.08 15.22 12.75
CA GLU A 93 20.04 16.44 13.57
C GLU A 93 20.40 17.70 12.76
N VAL A 94 21.47 17.60 11.97
CA VAL A 94 21.97 18.68 11.13
C VAL A 94 20.98 19.04 10.01
N LEU A 95 20.48 18.02 9.32
CA LEU A 95 19.42 18.16 8.31
C LEU A 95 18.12 18.70 8.92
N SER A 96 17.74 18.23 10.11
CA SER A 96 16.50 18.67 10.77
C SER A 96 16.49 20.17 10.99
N ARG A 97 17.62 20.75 11.39
CA ARG A 97 17.76 22.18 11.62
C ARG A 97 17.67 22.97 10.32
N ALA A 98 18.41 22.55 9.29
CA ALA A 98 18.43 23.21 7.98
C ALA A 98 17.07 23.16 7.28
N VAL A 99 16.44 21.98 7.27
CA VAL A 99 15.09 21.79 6.70
C VAL A 99 14.08 22.59 7.50
N ALA A 100 14.10 22.53 8.83
CA ALA A 100 13.09 23.21 9.64
C ALA A 100 13.18 24.74 9.58
N GLN A 101 14.35 25.32 9.29
CA GLN A 101 14.50 26.76 9.07
C GLN A 101 13.97 27.19 7.70
N LYS A 102 14.19 26.39 6.66
CA LYS A 102 13.88 26.76 5.27
C LYS A 102 12.59 26.16 4.71
N ALA A 103 11.95 25.21 5.40
CA ALA A 103 10.76 24.50 4.90
C ALA A 103 9.55 25.41 4.66
N ALA A 104 9.41 26.50 5.45
CA ALA A 104 8.34 27.48 5.27
C ALA A 104 8.53 28.35 4.02
N ASP A 105 9.78 28.53 3.57
CA ASP A 105 10.12 29.33 2.38
C ASP A 105 9.96 28.52 1.09
N LEU A 106 9.75 27.20 1.18
CA LEU A 106 9.58 26.34 0.02
C LEU A 106 8.14 26.37 -0.49
N PRO A 107 7.93 26.27 -1.80
CA PRO A 107 6.59 26.10 -2.35
C PRO A 107 5.89 24.86 -1.77
N GLY A 108 4.66 25.02 -1.27
CA GLY A 108 3.92 23.94 -0.61
C GLY A 108 3.67 22.70 -1.47
N TRP A 109 3.69 22.85 -2.81
CA TRP A 109 3.45 21.75 -3.75
C TRP A 109 4.57 20.70 -3.71
N VAL A 110 5.76 21.06 -3.22
CA VAL A 110 6.92 20.16 -3.11
C VAL A 110 6.65 19.01 -2.13
N TRP A 111 5.86 19.28 -1.09
CA TRP A 111 5.63 18.36 0.01
C TRP A 111 4.45 17.42 -0.23
N LEU A 112 3.50 17.81 -1.09
CA LEU A 112 2.30 17.04 -1.42
C LEU A 112 2.61 15.56 -1.74
N PRO A 113 3.54 15.25 -2.67
CA PRO A 113 3.82 13.85 -3.02
C PRO A 113 4.27 12.96 -1.86
N TRP A 114 4.87 13.58 -0.84
CA TRP A 114 5.54 12.91 0.26
C TRP A 114 4.72 12.95 1.55
N VAL A 115 3.49 13.47 1.51
CA VAL A 115 2.57 13.51 2.66
C VAL A 115 2.41 12.12 3.30
N PRO A 116 2.24 11.00 2.58
CA PRO A 116 2.16 9.67 3.20
C PRO A 116 3.39 9.28 4.02
N GLN A 117 4.59 9.54 3.49
CA GLN A 117 5.86 9.27 4.16
C GLN A 117 6.04 10.20 5.37
N LEU A 118 5.64 11.46 5.24
CA LEU A 118 5.63 12.43 6.34
C LEU A 118 4.67 12.00 7.46
N MET A 119 3.47 11.52 7.12
CA MET A 119 2.51 10.96 8.07
C MET A 119 3.07 9.75 8.80
N THR A 120 3.81 8.88 8.11
CA THR A 120 4.50 7.73 8.73
C THR A 120 5.63 8.19 9.65
N SER A 121 6.34 9.25 9.27
CA SER A 121 7.45 9.81 10.06
C SER A 121 7.01 10.51 11.35
N LEU A 122 5.72 10.84 11.51
CA LEU A 122 5.17 11.30 12.79
C LEU A 122 5.26 10.23 13.89
N GLN A 123 5.31 8.94 13.53
CA GLN A 123 5.44 7.81 14.45
C GLN A 123 6.91 7.45 14.72
N ARG A 124 7.85 8.31 14.34
CA ARG A 124 9.31 8.09 14.38
C ARG A 124 9.99 9.25 15.13
N PRO A 125 11.26 9.13 15.55
CA PRO A 125 11.96 10.17 16.32
C PRO A 125 12.06 11.54 15.63
N GLU A 126 11.83 11.60 14.32
CA GLU A 126 11.86 12.82 13.49
C GLU A 126 10.55 13.62 13.45
N VAL A 127 9.60 13.31 14.35
CA VAL A 127 8.26 13.93 14.45
C VAL A 127 8.28 15.46 14.40
N ALA A 128 9.29 16.11 14.99
CA ALA A 128 9.38 17.57 15.05
C ALA A 128 9.53 18.21 13.65
N VAL A 129 10.29 17.57 12.76
CA VAL A 129 10.51 18.08 11.39
C VAL A 129 9.31 17.78 10.51
N ALA A 130 8.80 16.55 10.59
CA ALA A 130 7.63 16.12 9.85
C ALA A 130 6.41 17.01 10.14
N ARG A 131 6.17 17.31 11.42
CA ARG A 131 5.11 18.22 11.85
C ARG A 131 5.26 19.61 11.27
N ARG A 132 6.48 20.19 11.25
CA ARG A 132 6.73 21.52 10.66
C ARG A 132 6.47 21.54 9.16
N ILE A 133 6.91 20.50 8.44
CA ILE A 133 6.66 20.38 6.99
C ILE A 133 5.16 20.26 6.71
N LEU A 134 4.45 19.41 7.45
CA LEU A 134 3.00 19.24 7.29
C LEU A 134 2.23 20.52 7.61
N SER A 135 2.62 21.26 8.66
CA SER A 135 2.02 22.55 8.98
C SER A 135 2.28 23.63 7.91
N ALA A 136 3.43 23.60 7.24
CA ALA A 136 3.71 24.48 6.11
C ALA A 136 2.84 24.12 4.89
N ALA A 137 2.75 22.82 4.57
CA ALA A 137 1.90 22.31 3.48
C ALA A 137 0.41 22.58 3.73
N ALA A 138 -0.03 22.50 4.99
CA ALA A 138 -1.40 22.81 5.42
C ALA A 138 -1.85 24.23 5.08
N GLY A 139 -0.91 25.20 5.04
CA GLY A 139 -1.21 26.57 4.65
C GLY A 139 -1.37 26.77 3.14
N ALA A 140 -0.88 25.86 2.31
CA ALA A 140 -0.91 25.99 0.85
C ALA A 140 -2.01 25.11 0.21
N PHE A 141 -2.20 23.88 0.70
CA PHE A 141 -3.11 22.88 0.11
C PHE A 141 -3.95 22.19 1.20
N PRO A 142 -4.93 22.88 1.80
CA PRO A 142 -5.67 22.37 2.95
C PRO A 142 -6.58 21.19 2.64
N GLN A 143 -7.29 21.21 1.51
CA GLN A 143 -8.21 20.12 1.13
C GLN A 143 -7.45 18.83 0.83
N GLN A 144 -6.38 18.91 0.03
CA GLN A 144 -5.55 17.75 -0.31
C GLN A 144 -4.92 17.10 0.93
N LEU A 145 -4.42 17.91 1.87
CA LEU A 145 -3.83 17.39 3.10
C LEU A 145 -4.87 16.72 3.99
N TYR A 146 -6.10 17.24 4.03
CA TYR A 146 -7.17 16.70 4.86
C TYR A 146 -7.53 15.24 4.53
N TRP A 147 -7.52 14.88 3.24
CA TRP A 147 -7.73 13.49 2.78
C TRP A 147 -6.76 12.47 3.37
N HIS A 148 -5.58 12.90 3.85
CA HIS A 148 -4.56 12.02 4.43
C HIS A 148 -4.47 12.16 5.94
N VAL A 149 -4.52 13.39 6.44
CA VAL A 149 -4.34 13.66 7.86
C VAL A 149 -5.53 13.15 8.66
N ARG A 150 -6.78 13.27 8.17
CA ARG A 150 -7.96 12.77 8.91
C ARG A 150 -7.93 11.24 9.10
N PRO A 151 -7.81 10.41 8.05
CA PRO A 151 -7.72 8.96 8.21
C PRO A 151 -6.49 8.53 9.02
N GLY A 152 -5.34 9.17 8.77
CA GLY A 152 -4.11 8.91 9.52
C GLY A 152 -4.26 9.24 11.01
N MET A 153 -4.90 10.35 11.36
CA MET A 153 -5.19 10.75 12.73
C MET A 153 -6.12 9.75 13.42
N LEU A 154 -7.17 9.27 12.75
CA LEU A 154 -8.07 8.25 13.30
C LEU A 154 -7.33 6.94 13.57
N ALA A 155 -6.50 6.48 12.63
CA ALA A 155 -5.67 5.29 12.83
C ALA A 155 -4.65 5.46 13.97
N MET A 156 -4.00 6.62 14.07
CA MET A 156 -3.06 6.93 15.16
C MET A 156 -3.78 7.03 16.51
N LYS A 157 -5.00 7.56 16.56
CA LYS A 157 -5.83 7.61 17.77
C LYS A 157 -6.09 6.20 18.29
N ASP A 158 -6.51 5.28 17.42
CA ASP A 158 -6.82 3.91 17.81
C ASP A 158 -5.55 3.16 18.24
N ALA A 159 -4.44 3.38 17.55
CA ALA A 159 -3.13 2.86 17.96
C ALA A 159 -2.69 3.41 19.32
N ALA A 160 -2.87 4.70 19.59
CA ALA A 160 -2.56 5.32 20.88
C ALA A 160 -3.46 4.79 22.01
N VAL A 161 -4.76 4.62 21.76
CA VAL A 161 -5.69 4.01 22.73
C VAL A 161 -5.25 2.58 23.05
N LYS A 162 -4.91 1.79 22.03
CA LYS A 162 -4.42 0.42 22.21
C LYS A 162 -3.10 0.39 22.98
N ALA A 163 -2.13 1.24 22.63
CA ALA A 163 -0.84 1.33 23.33
C ALA A 163 -1.01 1.71 24.81
N VAL A 164 -1.94 2.63 25.13
CA VAL A 164 -2.27 3.00 26.52
C VAL A 164 -2.95 1.83 27.25
N GLN A 165 -3.83 1.07 26.59
CA GLN A 165 -4.45 -0.13 27.17
C GLN A 165 -3.41 -1.22 27.44
N ASP A 166 -2.51 -1.47 26.49
CA ASP A 166 -1.43 -2.46 26.60
C ASP A 166 -0.43 -2.05 27.70
N ALA A 167 -0.06 -0.77 27.78
CA ALA A 167 0.80 -0.25 28.84
C ALA A 167 0.14 -0.37 30.22
N LYS A 168 -1.16 -0.09 30.33
CA LYS A 168 -1.92 -0.30 31.58
C LYS A 168 -1.99 -1.79 31.95
N ALA A 169 -2.27 -2.66 30.99
CA ALA A 169 -2.31 -4.11 31.20
C ALA A 169 -0.94 -4.65 31.66
N GLN A 170 0.16 -4.21 31.03
CA GLN A 170 1.52 -4.55 31.44
C GLN A 170 1.87 -4.01 32.83
N ALA A 171 1.46 -2.79 33.17
CA ALA A 171 1.65 -2.22 34.51
C ALA A 171 0.88 -3.03 35.57
N THR A 172 -0.38 -3.41 35.31
CA THR A 172 -1.16 -4.26 36.21
C THR A 172 -0.59 -5.67 36.36
N ALA A 173 -0.03 -6.24 35.29
CA ALA A 173 0.64 -7.54 35.33
C ALA A 173 1.96 -7.47 36.12
N ARG A 174 2.74 -6.39 35.98
CA ARG A 174 3.96 -6.15 36.77
C ARG A 174 3.65 -5.96 38.25
N SER A 175 2.59 -5.23 38.61
CA SER A 175 2.17 -5.08 40.01
C SER A 175 1.66 -6.39 40.61
N ALA A 176 0.96 -7.23 39.82
CA ALA A 176 0.52 -8.55 40.27
C ALA A 176 1.70 -9.52 40.46
N ALA A 177 2.70 -9.48 39.57
CA ALA A 177 3.92 -10.28 39.69
C ALA A 177 4.80 -9.83 40.87
N GLY A 178 4.89 -8.53 41.14
CA GLY A 178 5.57 -8.00 42.34
C GLY A 178 4.89 -8.40 43.64
N ALA A 179 3.55 -8.35 43.70
CA ALA A 179 2.79 -8.79 44.87
C ALA A 179 2.93 -10.30 45.16
N GLN A 180 3.15 -11.13 44.14
CA GLN A 180 3.44 -12.56 44.32
C GLN A 180 4.87 -12.84 44.80
N GLN A 181 5.85 -11.98 44.51
CA GLN A 181 7.20 -12.09 45.07
C GLN A 181 7.26 -11.66 46.53
N ASP A 182 6.57 -10.58 46.92
CA ASP A 182 6.51 -10.14 48.33
C ASP A 182 5.73 -11.11 49.24
N ALA A 183 4.75 -11.84 48.69
CA ALA A 183 4.03 -12.89 49.42
C ALA A 183 4.89 -14.14 49.68
N ALA A 184 5.97 -14.37 48.90
CA ALA A 184 6.86 -15.52 49.07
C ALA A 184 7.98 -15.26 50.10
N SER A 185 8.31 -14.01 50.41
CA SER A 185 9.34 -13.63 51.40
C SER A 185 8.80 -13.37 52.82
N GLY A 186 7.47 -13.39 53.03
CA GLY A 186 6.82 -13.03 54.30
C GLY A 186 6.68 -14.14 55.35
N GLY A 187 7.31 -15.31 55.17
CA GLY A 187 7.04 -16.49 56.01
C GLY A 187 8.30 -17.18 56.56
N GLN A 188 9.01 -16.56 57.51
CA GLN A 188 9.70 -17.22 58.63
C GLN A 188 10.63 -16.26 59.39
N ALA A 189 10.22 -15.79 60.56
CA ALA A 189 11.13 -15.42 61.66
C ALA A 189 10.39 -15.44 63.00
N LEU A 190 10.55 -16.52 63.76
CA LEU A 190 10.18 -16.65 65.17
C LEU A 190 11.45 -16.74 66.02
N GLY A 191 11.61 -15.77 66.94
CA GLY A 191 12.02 -16.05 68.33
C GLY A 191 13.45 -15.72 68.78
N GLY A 192 13.56 -14.71 69.66
CA GLY A 192 14.57 -14.68 70.75
C GLY A 192 15.21 -13.31 71.07
N GLY A 193 14.70 -12.57 72.08
CA GLY A 193 15.27 -11.29 72.61
C GLY A 193 16.38 -11.48 73.66
N PRO A 194 16.65 -10.54 74.62
CA PRO A 194 15.92 -9.29 74.94
C PRO A 194 16.76 -8.05 75.46
N VAL A 195 16.03 -6.95 75.73
CA VAL A 195 16.27 -5.81 76.68
C VAL A 195 17.18 -4.61 76.29
N ALA A 196 16.54 -3.44 76.07
CA ALA A 196 16.69 -2.23 76.91
C ALA A 196 15.56 -1.22 76.64
N LYS A 197 14.93 -0.70 77.71
CA LYS A 197 13.86 0.31 77.71
C LYS A 197 14.43 1.72 77.88
N SER A 198 13.86 2.72 77.21
CA SER A 198 13.36 3.97 77.83
C SER A 198 12.65 4.84 76.77
N GLY A 199 11.50 5.41 77.13
CA GLY A 199 10.65 6.22 76.24
C GLY A 199 10.93 7.72 76.32
N PRO A 200 9.91 8.58 76.22
CA PRO A 200 9.38 9.15 74.98
C PRO A 200 9.50 10.69 74.96
N THR A 201 9.50 11.35 73.80
CA THR A 201 8.87 12.69 73.59
C THR A 201 9.01 13.23 72.15
N ALA A 202 7.99 14.00 71.80
CA ALA A 202 7.68 14.90 70.68
C ALA A 202 8.79 15.52 69.79
N ASN A 203 8.30 16.01 68.64
CA ASN A 203 8.92 16.86 67.60
C ASN A 203 9.82 16.09 66.60
N GLU A 204 9.77 16.30 65.29
CA GLU A 204 9.53 17.52 64.53
C GLU A 204 9.23 17.15 63.06
N ALA A 205 8.48 18.01 62.38
CA ALA A 205 8.24 17.92 60.94
C ALA A 205 9.58 18.01 60.18
N GLN A 206 9.89 16.99 59.37
CA GLN A 206 10.79 17.15 58.22
C GLN A 206 10.17 16.46 57.01
N ASP A 207 9.74 17.34 56.12
CA ASP A 207 9.38 17.14 54.73
C ASP A 207 10.59 16.53 54.00
N SER A 208 10.63 15.20 53.92
CA SER A 208 11.68 14.45 53.22
C SER A 208 11.10 13.84 51.95
N GLU A 209 11.19 14.64 50.88
CA GLU A 209 11.37 14.24 49.48
C GLU A 209 10.83 12.85 49.12
N ARG A 210 9.60 12.81 48.58
CA ARG A 210 9.19 11.74 47.67
C ARG A 210 10.25 11.68 46.55
N PRO A 211 10.88 10.53 46.29
CA PRO A 211 11.70 10.38 45.09
C PRO A 211 10.81 10.66 43.88
N PRO A 212 11.30 11.37 42.85
CA PRO A 212 10.49 11.70 41.69
C PRO A 212 10.02 10.40 41.06
N SER A 213 8.70 10.24 40.95
CA SER A 213 8.10 9.19 40.14
C SER A 213 8.82 9.17 38.78
N PRO A 214 9.30 8.01 38.31
CA PRO A 214 9.99 7.94 37.04
C PRO A 214 9.09 8.56 35.99
N GLN A 215 9.61 9.55 35.26
CA GLN A 215 8.91 10.17 34.15
C GLN A 215 8.50 9.04 33.20
N ILE A 216 7.20 8.76 33.14
CA ILE A 216 6.66 7.84 32.16
C ILE A 216 6.85 8.57 30.83
N GLU A 217 7.92 8.24 30.10
CA GLU A 217 8.08 8.67 28.72
C GLU A 217 6.76 8.37 28.00
N LYS A 218 6.12 9.43 27.49
CA LYS A 218 4.86 9.27 26.76
C LYS A 218 5.12 8.27 25.61
N PRO A 219 4.26 7.26 25.40
CA PRO A 219 4.40 6.36 24.26
C PRO A 219 4.51 7.15 22.95
N ILE A 220 5.36 6.70 22.02
CA ILE A 220 5.62 7.36 20.74
C ILE A 220 4.31 7.55 19.95
N GLU A 221 3.38 6.60 20.08
CA GLU A 221 2.05 6.63 19.47
C GLU A 221 1.21 7.81 19.98
N VAL A 222 1.33 8.17 21.26
CA VAL A 222 0.63 9.31 21.85
C VAL A 222 1.22 10.62 21.35
N MET A 223 2.55 10.73 21.28
CA MET A 223 3.23 11.90 20.72
C MET A 223 2.90 12.11 19.24
N ALA A 224 2.83 11.02 18.47
CA ALA A 224 2.43 11.05 17.06
C ALA A 224 0.99 11.55 16.89
N TYR A 225 0.06 11.08 17.73
CA TYR A 225 -1.32 11.55 17.73
C TYR A 225 -1.43 13.02 18.12
N GLU A 226 -0.73 13.47 19.17
CA GLU A 226 -0.67 14.88 19.58
C GLU A 226 -0.16 15.77 18.43
N ALA A 227 0.95 15.40 17.78
CA ALA A 227 1.52 16.13 16.65
C ALA A 227 0.58 16.20 15.44
N CYS A 228 -0.09 15.09 15.11
CA CYS A 228 -1.05 15.02 14.01
C CYS A 228 -2.31 15.87 14.31
N ARG A 229 -2.77 15.86 15.56
CA ARG A 229 -3.88 16.67 16.03
C ARG A 229 -3.59 18.17 15.92
N GLU A 230 -2.39 18.62 16.26
CA GLU A 230 -1.99 20.02 16.08
C GLU A 230 -2.08 20.47 14.61
N VAL A 231 -1.66 19.62 13.67
CA VAL A 231 -1.77 19.89 12.22
C VAL A 231 -3.24 20.02 11.81
N MET A 232 -4.11 19.13 12.30
CA MET A 232 -5.57 19.19 12.04
C MET A 232 -6.23 20.43 12.64
N GLU A 233 -5.83 20.84 13.84
CA GLU A 233 -6.33 22.06 14.48
C GLU A 233 -5.90 23.29 13.69
N ALA A 234 -4.65 23.34 13.21
CA ALA A 234 -4.17 24.40 12.33
C ALA A 234 -4.93 24.47 10.99
N LEU A 235 -5.26 23.32 10.40
CA LEU A 235 -6.09 23.24 9.18
C LEU A 235 -7.50 23.79 9.43
N ARG A 236 -8.17 23.34 10.50
CA ARG A 236 -9.52 23.77 10.85
C ARG A 236 -9.59 25.25 11.22
N ALA A 237 -8.56 25.78 11.88
CA ALA A 237 -8.50 27.19 12.25
C ALA A 237 -8.47 28.12 11.02
N LYS A 238 -7.83 27.70 9.93
CA LYS A 238 -7.68 28.51 8.70
C LYS A 238 -8.78 28.26 7.65
N TYR A 239 -9.29 27.03 7.55
CA TYR A 239 -10.16 26.60 6.44
C TYR A 239 -11.41 25.85 6.91
N SER A 240 -12.06 26.32 7.98
CA SER A 240 -13.19 25.62 8.61
C SER A 240 -14.36 25.29 7.67
N GLY A 241 -14.75 26.20 6.77
CA GLY A 241 -15.90 26.02 5.86
C GLY A 241 -15.73 24.83 4.90
N PRO A 242 -14.78 24.87 3.96
CA PRO A 242 -14.57 23.78 2.99
C PRO A 242 -14.27 22.44 3.67
N LEU A 243 -13.55 22.46 4.79
CA LEU A 243 -13.23 21.24 5.53
C LEU A 243 -14.44 20.61 6.24
N GLN A 244 -15.47 21.40 6.59
CA GLN A 244 -16.72 20.87 7.15
C GLN A 244 -17.54 20.12 6.10
N ILE A 245 -17.64 20.67 4.87
CA ILE A 245 -18.29 20.00 3.75
C ILE A 245 -17.60 18.66 3.48
N LEU A 246 -16.26 18.69 3.45
CA LEU A 246 -15.44 17.50 3.23
C LEU A 246 -15.57 16.48 4.38
N ASP A 247 -15.67 16.94 5.63
CA ASP A 247 -15.94 16.09 6.79
C ASP A 247 -17.27 15.34 6.65
N HIS A 248 -18.32 16.08 6.28
CA HIS A 248 -19.65 15.52 6.08
C HIS A 248 -19.66 14.50 4.95
N PHE A 249 -19.02 14.82 3.82
CA PHE A 249 -18.87 13.91 2.67
C PHE A 249 -18.16 12.60 3.08
N MET A 250 -16.99 12.70 3.71
CA MET A 250 -16.21 11.52 4.12
C MET A 250 -16.97 10.65 5.13
N THR A 251 -17.72 11.28 6.04
CA THR A 251 -18.51 10.58 7.06
C THR A 251 -19.70 9.86 6.44
N GLU A 252 -20.41 10.50 5.52
CA GLU A 252 -21.54 9.89 4.82
C GLU A 252 -21.08 8.71 3.96
N VAL A 253 -20.01 8.89 3.18
CA VAL A 253 -19.44 7.82 2.36
C VAL A 253 -19.03 6.64 3.23
N GLY A 254 -18.38 6.91 4.38
CA GLY A 254 -17.97 5.88 5.32
C GLY A 254 -19.13 5.09 5.95
N GLN A 255 -20.28 5.73 6.18
CA GLN A 255 -21.45 5.08 6.80
C GLN A 255 -22.29 4.31 5.78
N ARG A 256 -22.60 4.92 4.63
CA ARG A 256 -23.57 4.39 3.66
C ARG A 256 -22.95 3.36 2.69
N PHE A 257 -21.69 3.54 2.31
CA PHE A 257 -20.97 2.64 1.39
C PHE A 257 -20.09 1.63 2.12
N SER A 258 -20.42 1.31 3.37
CA SER A 258 -19.78 0.20 4.08
C SER A 258 -20.27 -1.14 3.54
N THR A 259 -19.38 -2.14 3.48
CA THR A 259 -19.72 -3.48 2.96
C THR A 259 -20.88 -4.07 3.76
N ARG A 260 -21.95 -4.46 3.07
CA ARG A 260 -23.12 -5.06 3.73
C ARG A 260 -22.76 -6.45 4.24
N THR A 261 -23.49 -6.93 5.26
CA THR A 261 -23.17 -8.22 5.90
C THR A 261 -23.30 -9.41 4.94
N GLU A 262 -24.21 -9.34 3.98
CA GLU A 262 -24.42 -10.37 2.95
C GLU A 262 -23.28 -10.41 1.93
N GLU A 263 -22.85 -9.25 1.43
CA GLU A 263 -21.66 -9.11 0.57
C GLU A 263 -20.39 -9.57 1.29
N ARG A 264 -20.29 -9.29 2.59
CA ARG A 264 -19.19 -9.77 3.43
C ARG A 264 -19.21 -11.30 3.55
N LEU A 265 -20.38 -11.92 3.72
CA LEU A 265 -20.51 -13.37 3.73
C LEU A 265 -20.10 -13.97 2.37
N LEU A 266 -20.55 -13.38 1.26
CA LEU A 266 -20.14 -13.78 -0.08
C LEU A 266 -18.61 -13.69 -0.25
N ALA A 267 -18.00 -12.58 0.17
CA ALA A 267 -16.55 -12.41 0.13
C ALA A 267 -15.83 -13.51 0.94
N VAL A 268 -16.34 -13.86 2.12
CA VAL A 268 -15.79 -14.96 2.92
C VAL A 268 -15.91 -16.30 2.18
N VAL A 269 -17.06 -16.62 1.60
CA VAL A 269 -17.27 -17.84 0.80
C VAL A 269 -16.28 -17.91 -0.37
N TYR A 270 -16.09 -16.80 -1.10
CA TYR A 270 -15.09 -16.69 -2.16
C TYR A 270 -13.66 -16.92 -1.65
N THR A 271 -13.28 -16.33 -0.52
CA THR A 271 -11.94 -16.54 0.04
C THR A 271 -11.72 -17.98 0.47
N LEU A 272 -12.72 -18.62 1.08
CA LEU A 272 -12.67 -20.02 1.46
C LEU A 272 -12.54 -20.91 0.22
N GLN A 273 -13.34 -20.67 -0.82
CA GLN A 273 -13.29 -21.40 -2.08
C GLN A 273 -11.92 -21.24 -2.77
N GLN A 274 -11.36 -20.03 -2.83
CA GLN A 274 -10.02 -19.85 -3.39
C GLN A 274 -8.94 -20.56 -2.58
N ARG A 275 -9.08 -20.62 -1.25
CA ARG A 275 -8.16 -21.37 -0.39
C ARG A 275 -8.28 -22.87 -0.62
N THR A 276 -9.48 -23.44 -0.78
CA THR A 276 -9.63 -24.88 -1.12
C THR A 276 -9.00 -25.20 -2.47
N TYR A 277 -9.07 -24.28 -3.43
CA TYR A 277 -8.34 -24.44 -4.69
C TYR A 277 -6.82 -24.32 -4.53
N LYS A 278 -6.31 -23.53 -3.60
CA LYS A 278 -4.87 -23.43 -3.33
C LYS A 278 -4.29 -24.58 -2.51
N THR A 279 -5.09 -25.30 -1.73
CA THR A 279 -4.59 -26.49 -1.02
C THR A 279 -4.21 -27.58 -2.02
N GLY A 280 -2.97 -28.04 -1.98
CA GLY A 280 -2.43 -29.12 -2.83
C GLY A 280 -2.94 -30.52 -2.48
N LEU A 281 -4.10 -30.62 -1.85
CA LEU A 281 -4.73 -31.88 -1.44
C LEU A 281 -5.73 -32.35 -2.52
N PRO A 282 -5.87 -33.67 -2.72
CA PRO A 282 -6.85 -34.23 -3.65
C PRO A 282 -8.28 -34.01 -3.15
N ALA A 283 -9.26 -34.06 -4.07
CA ALA A 283 -10.68 -33.87 -3.74
C ALA A 283 -11.22 -34.89 -2.71
N ALA A 284 -10.63 -36.09 -2.67
CA ALA A 284 -10.98 -37.15 -1.72
C ALA A 284 -10.32 -37.01 -0.34
N ALA A 285 -9.43 -36.03 -0.13
CA ALA A 285 -8.78 -35.83 1.16
C ALA A 285 -9.75 -35.27 2.21
N ALA A 286 -9.52 -35.64 3.46
CA ALA A 286 -10.23 -35.06 4.60
C ALA A 286 -9.91 -33.57 4.75
N VAL A 287 -10.90 -32.79 5.21
CA VAL A 287 -10.73 -31.35 5.45
C VAL A 287 -9.65 -31.11 6.52
N PRO A 288 -8.59 -30.31 6.25
CA PRO A 288 -7.55 -30.01 7.23
C PRO A 288 -8.09 -29.34 8.50
N ASP A 289 -7.51 -29.65 9.66
CA ASP A 289 -7.99 -29.09 10.95
C ASP A 289 -7.81 -27.56 11.06
N ALA A 290 -6.86 -26.99 10.31
CA ALA A 290 -6.72 -25.54 10.16
C ALA A 290 -7.97 -24.91 9.51
N PHE A 291 -8.52 -25.54 8.47
CA PHE A 291 -9.76 -25.10 7.82
C PHE A 291 -10.96 -25.21 8.76
N LYS A 292 -11.05 -26.29 9.55
CA LYS A 292 -12.13 -26.46 10.53
C LYS A 292 -12.11 -25.36 11.60
N LYS A 293 -10.92 -24.97 12.08
CA LYS A 293 -10.76 -23.87 13.04
C LYS A 293 -11.13 -22.51 12.43
N GLU A 294 -10.76 -22.26 11.18
CA GLU A 294 -11.14 -21.03 10.47
C GLU A 294 -12.63 -20.96 10.20
N LEU A 295 -13.27 -22.05 9.75
CA LEU A 295 -14.71 -22.15 9.58
C LEU A 295 -15.44 -21.88 10.90
N ALA A 296 -14.99 -22.47 12.01
CA ALA A 296 -15.53 -22.19 13.34
C ALA A 296 -15.33 -20.71 13.75
N GLY A 297 -14.20 -20.10 13.38
CA GLY A 297 -13.93 -18.68 13.60
C GLY A 297 -14.84 -17.77 12.77
N VAL A 298 -15.08 -18.11 11.49
CA VAL A 298 -16.01 -17.42 10.59
C VAL A 298 -17.43 -17.50 11.11
N CYS A 299 -17.91 -18.69 11.49
CA CYS A 299 -19.25 -18.86 12.07
C CYS A 299 -19.41 -18.04 13.36
N LYS A 300 -18.39 -17.99 14.23
CA LYS A 300 -18.40 -17.15 15.44
C LYS A 300 -18.37 -15.65 15.14
N ALA A 301 -17.57 -15.22 14.17
CA ALA A 301 -17.46 -13.81 13.77
C ALA A 301 -18.76 -13.31 13.10
N CYS A 302 -19.41 -14.15 12.31
CA CYS A 302 -20.72 -13.88 11.73
C CYS A 302 -21.83 -13.82 12.81
N GLY A 303 -21.74 -14.62 13.88
CA GLY A 303 -22.72 -14.62 14.97
C GLY A 303 -22.54 -13.53 16.04
N SER A 304 -21.39 -12.86 16.11
CA SER A 304 -21.04 -11.98 17.23
C SER A 304 -21.48 -10.53 17.09
N ARG A 305 -21.78 -10.02 15.88
CA ARG A 305 -21.83 -8.55 15.67
C ARG A 305 -23.12 -7.94 15.16
N ASP A 306 -24.06 -8.66 14.54
CA ASP A 306 -25.30 -8.04 14.01
C ASP A 306 -26.49 -9.02 13.93
N ALA A 307 -26.71 -9.84 14.96
CA ALA A 307 -27.89 -10.70 15.02
C ALA A 307 -29.12 -9.91 15.53
N SER A 308 -29.58 -8.93 14.76
CA SER A 308 -30.95 -8.44 14.86
C SER A 308 -31.81 -9.16 13.81
N ALA A 309 -33.01 -9.58 14.20
CA ALA A 309 -33.84 -10.56 13.51
C ALA A 309 -34.08 -10.27 12.01
N GLY A 310 -33.88 -11.27 11.14
CA GLY A 310 -34.11 -11.15 9.69
C GLY A 310 -33.71 -12.38 8.85
N LYS A 311 -33.78 -12.27 7.51
CA LYS A 311 -33.32 -13.29 6.54
C LYS A 311 -31.85 -13.68 6.76
N LEU A 312 -31.02 -12.73 7.20
CA LEU A 312 -29.63 -12.93 7.53
C LEU A 312 -29.40 -13.98 8.62
N ALA A 313 -30.22 -13.99 9.67
CA ALA A 313 -30.14 -15.03 10.71
C ALA A 313 -30.46 -16.42 10.15
N ARG A 314 -31.35 -16.51 9.13
CA ARG A 314 -31.65 -17.77 8.43
C ARG A 314 -30.47 -18.23 7.58
N PHE A 315 -29.86 -17.33 6.80
CA PHE A 315 -28.66 -17.66 6.02
C PHE A 315 -27.50 -18.07 6.93
N GLN A 316 -27.29 -17.38 8.05
CA GLN A 316 -26.27 -17.74 9.04
C GLN A 316 -26.54 -19.10 9.69
N GLN A 317 -27.79 -19.37 10.06
CA GLN A 317 -28.18 -20.65 10.66
C GLN A 317 -28.04 -21.81 9.67
N GLN A 318 -28.43 -21.60 8.41
CA GLN A 318 -28.24 -22.58 7.33
C GLN A 318 -26.76 -22.79 6.99
N PHE A 319 -25.98 -21.71 6.93
CA PHE A 319 -24.53 -21.78 6.69
C PHE A 319 -23.81 -22.53 7.83
N ALA A 320 -24.17 -22.26 9.09
CA ALA A 320 -23.65 -22.99 10.23
C ALA A 320 -24.08 -24.46 10.22
N GLN A 321 -25.33 -24.76 9.82
CA GLN A 321 -25.80 -26.15 9.66
C GLN A 321 -25.04 -26.91 8.58
N ASP A 322 -24.62 -26.25 7.50
CA ASP A 322 -23.98 -26.92 6.36
C ASP A 322 -22.45 -27.05 6.46
N LEU A 323 -21.79 -26.16 7.20
CA LEU A 323 -20.32 -26.03 7.21
C LEU A 323 -19.66 -26.20 8.59
N GLU A 324 -20.42 -26.20 9.69
CA GLU A 324 -19.84 -26.36 11.02
C GLU A 324 -19.39 -27.82 11.24
N PRO A 325 -18.16 -28.08 11.74
CA PRO A 325 -17.67 -29.45 11.97
C PRO A 325 -18.52 -30.26 12.97
N SER A 326 -19.29 -29.55 13.79
CA SER A 326 -20.19 -30.06 14.83
C SER A 326 -21.54 -30.54 14.28
N SER A 327 -21.91 -30.14 13.06
CA SER A 327 -23.24 -30.38 12.49
C SER A 327 -23.29 -31.72 11.72
N PRO A 328 -24.46 -32.38 11.65
CA PRO A 328 -24.64 -33.60 10.86
C PRO A 328 -24.50 -33.37 9.34
N GLY A 329 -24.49 -32.10 8.91
CA GLY A 329 -24.28 -31.70 7.54
C GLY A 329 -22.81 -31.56 7.15
N ALA A 330 -21.83 -31.61 8.06
CA ALA A 330 -20.45 -31.23 7.76
C ALA A 330 -19.83 -32.03 6.57
N PRO A 331 -19.20 -31.35 5.60
CA PRO A 331 -18.51 -32.03 4.51
C PRO A 331 -17.30 -32.80 5.05
N GLN A 332 -17.24 -34.11 4.78
CA GLN A 332 -16.14 -34.97 5.22
C GLN A 332 -14.95 -34.91 4.26
N THR A 333 -15.22 -34.64 2.97
CA THR A 333 -14.19 -34.51 1.93
C THR A 333 -14.03 -33.07 1.45
N LEU A 334 -12.84 -32.75 0.94
CA LEU A 334 -12.54 -31.45 0.34
C LEU A 334 -13.36 -31.20 -0.94
N GLY A 335 -13.74 -32.26 -1.66
CA GLY A 335 -14.65 -32.22 -2.81
C GLY A 335 -16.05 -31.76 -2.41
N ASP A 336 -16.66 -32.42 -1.42
CA ASP A 336 -18.01 -32.06 -0.93
C ASP A 336 -18.04 -30.62 -0.40
N MET A 337 -16.97 -30.19 0.27
CA MET A 337 -16.84 -28.81 0.75
C MET A 337 -16.78 -27.81 -0.41
N THR A 338 -16.07 -28.15 -1.49
CA THR A 338 -15.95 -27.29 -2.67
C THR A 338 -17.29 -27.16 -3.40
N GLU A 339 -18.05 -28.25 -3.56
CA GLU A 339 -19.38 -28.20 -4.18
C GLU A 339 -20.39 -27.42 -3.34
N ARG A 340 -20.37 -27.58 -2.02
CA ARG A 340 -21.25 -26.81 -1.14
C ARG A 340 -20.91 -25.33 -1.14
N LEU A 341 -19.63 -24.97 -1.13
CA LEU A 341 -19.21 -23.58 -1.25
C LEU A 341 -19.60 -22.99 -2.62
N LYS A 342 -19.55 -23.77 -3.71
CA LYS A 342 -20.09 -23.35 -5.02
C LYS A 342 -21.60 -23.11 -4.95
N GLY A 343 -22.35 -24.01 -4.33
CA GLY A 343 -23.80 -23.87 -4.13
C GLY A 343 -24.14 -22.60 -3.34
N TRP A 344 -23.46 -22.38 -2.21
CA TRP A 344 -23.61 -21.18 -1.39
C TRP A 344 -23.23 -19.90 -2.13
N ARG A 345 -22.16 -19.91 -2.93
CA ARG A 345 -21.79 -18.79 -3.79
C ARG A 345 -22.93 -18.42 -4.75
N MET A 346 -23.46 -19.40 -5.51
CA MET A 346 -24.55 -19.15 -6.46
C MET A 346 -25.82 -18.66 -5.77
N LEU A 347 -26.15 -19.21 -4.60
CA LEU A 347 -27.32 -18.81 -3.81
C LEU A 347 -27.19 -17.36 -3.30
N LEU A 348 -26.02 -16.99 -2.78
CA LEU A 348 -25.76 -15.65 -2.27
C LEU A 348 -25.66 -14.62 -3.40
N GLU A 349 -25.01 -14.96 -4.52
CA GLU A 349 -24.98 -14.10 -5.72
C GLU A 349 -26.39 -13.83 -6.23
N SER A 350 -27.21 -14.87 -6.42
CA SER A 350 -28.59 -14.71 -6.88
C SER A 350 -29.46 -13.93 -5.88
N ALA A 351 -29.23 -14.08 -4.57
CA ALA A 351 -29.97 -13.34 -3.56
C ALA A 351 -29.61 -11.85 -3.59
N ILE A 352 -28.31 -11.54 -3.67
CA ILE A 352 -27.79 -10.17 -3.76
C ILE A 352 -28.27 -9.50 -5.05
N ASP A 353 -28.18 -10.17 -6.20
CA ASP A 353 -28.63 -9.63 -7.49
C ASP A 353 -30.14 -9.32 -7.51
N HIS A 354 -30.95 -10.10 -6.77
CA HIS A 354 -32.39 -9.87 -6.68
C HIS A 354 -32.72 -8.71 -5.72
N GLU A 355 -32.05 -8.60 -4.58
CA GLU A 355 -32.31 -7.53 -3.61
C GLU A 355 -31.69 -6.19 -4.04
N HIS A 356 -30.57 -6.25 -4.75
CA HIS A 356 -29.78 -5.10 -5.16
C HIS A 356 -29.47 -5.19 -6.66
N PRO A 357 -30.25 -4.51 -7.51
CA PRO A 357 -29.97 -4.50 -8.94
C PRO A 357 -28.60 -3.86 -9.21
N PRO A 358 -27.97 -4.18 -10.35
CA PRO A 358 -26.62 -3.68 -10.69
C PRO A 358 -26.54 -2.15 -10.82
N VAL A 359 -27.69 -1.49 -10.95
CA VAL A 359 -27.79 -0.02 -10.95
C VAL A 359 -28.82 0.38 -9.90
N MET A 360 -28.37 1.13 -8.91
CA MET A 360 -29.22 1.71 -7.87
C MET A 360 -29.21 3.23 -7.98
N LYS A 361 -30.29 3.87 -7.54
CA LYS A 361 -30.39 5.32 -7.57
C LYS A 361 -29.70 5.95 -6.36
N MET A 362 -28.84 6.93 -6.61
CA MET A 362 -28.09 7.62 -5.55
C MET A 362 -29.01 8.34 -4.55
N GLU A 363 -30.17 8.84 -5.00
CA GLU A 363 -31.19 9.48 -4.14
C GLU A 363 -31.73 8.55 -3.04
N VAL A 364 -31.73 7.23 -3.27
CA VAL A 364 -32.22 6.23 -2.32
C VAL A 364 -31.13 5.82 -1.34
N GLU A 365 -29.90 5.62 -1.84
CA GLU A 365 -28.77 5.15 -1.05
C GLU A 365 -28.13 6.27 -0.22
N ALA A 366 -27.96 7.46 -0.78
CA ALA A 366 -27.27 8.58 -0.14
C ALA A 366 -27.95 9.93 -0.45
N PRO A 367 -29.11 10.23 0.15
CA PRO A 367 -29.86 11.46 -0.11
C PRO A 367 -29.06 12.72 0.25
N THR A 368 -28.31 12.69 1.36
CA THR A 368 -27.52 13.84 1.81
C THR A 368 -26.41 14.18 0.82
N LEU A 369 -25.80 13.20 0.15
CA LEU A 369 -24.79 13.48 -0.90
C LEU A 369 -25.38 14.19 -2.12
N VAL A 370 -26.68 13.98 -2.41
CA VAL A 370 -27.37 14.64 -3.52
C VAL A 370 -27.70 16.10 -3.17
N GLU A 371 -28.00 16.37 -1.90
CA GLU A 371 -28.35 17.71 -1.41
C GLU A 371 -27.12 18.59 -1.10
N MET A 372 -25.94 18.01 -0.99
CA MET A 372 -24.71 18.74 -0.70
C MET A 372 -24.25 19.60 -1.88
N SER A 373 -23.96 20.88 -1.60
CA SER A 373 -23.26 21.74 -2.57
C SER A 373 -21.77 21.40 -2.60
N LEU A 374 -21.28 20.99 -3.77
CA LEU A 374 -19.89 20.60 -4.01
C LEU A 374 -19.06 21.72 -4.66
N GLU A 375 -19.57 22.95 -4.76
CA GLU A 375 -18.92 24.05 -5.49
C GLU A 375 -17.53 24.43 -4.95
N GLU A 376 -17.32 24.29 -3.64
CA GLU A 376 -16.04 24.58 -2.97
C GLU A 376 -15.14 23.33 -2.81
N MET A 377 -15.63 22.15 -3.20
CA MET A 377 -14.89 20.89 -3.04
C MET A 377 -14.05 20.60 -4.28
N GLU A 378 -12.74 20.49 -4.09
CA GLU A 378 -11.84 20.04 -5.14
C GLU A 378 -12.06 18.55 -5.42
N MET A 379 -11.92 18.14 -6.68
CA MET A 379 -12.03 16.73 -7.01
C MET A 379 -10.94 15.96 -6.25
N PRO A 380 -11.30 14.89 -5.51
CA PRO A 380 -10.33 14.14 -4.73
C PRO A 380 -9.26 13.56 -5.67
N GLY A 381 -7.98 13.90 -5.44
CA GLY A 381 -6.92 13.54 -6.38
C GLY A 381 -6.90 14.38 -7.66
N GLN A 382 -7.29 15.66 -7.61
CA GLN A 382 -7.13 16.61 -8.73
C GLN A 382 -5.76 17.30 -8.72
N HIS A 383 -5.20 17.55 -7.53
CA HIS A 383 -3.84 18.07 -7.34
C HIS A 383 -2.78 16.97 -7.42
N LEU A 384 -3.10 15.84 -8.06
CA LEU A 384 -2.07 15.03 -8.71
C LEU A 384 -1.39 16.02 -9.64
N PRO A 385 -0.13 16.42 -9.38
CA PRO A 385 0.41 17.50 -10.16
C PRO A 385 0.56 16.99 -11.60
N ALA A 386 0.83 17.89 -12.55
CA ALA A 386 1.16 17.54 -13.94
C ALA A 386 1.96 16.22 -14.03
N PRO A 387 1.89 15.44 -15.13
CA PRO A 387 2.45 14.07 -15.30
C PRO A 387 3.89 13.79 -14.81
N ASP A 388 4.58 14.82 -14.33
CA ASP A 388 5.92 14.90 -13.78
C ASP A 388 5.99 14.96 -12.24
N ALA A 389 4.92 14.77 -11.47
CA ALA A 389 5.00 14.83 -10.00
C ALA A 389 4.41 13.60 -9.29
N PRO A 390 4.97 13.22 -8.13
CA PRO A 390 4.45 12.08 -7.40
C PRO A 390 3.18 12.40 -6.60
N ASP A 391 2.37 11.38 -6.34
CA ASP A 391 1.05 11.57 -5.75
C ASP A 391 0.98 11.30 -4.24
N VAL A 392 0.05 12.04 -3.63
CA VAL A 392 -0.16 12.25 -2.19
C VAL A 392 -0.82 11.06 -1.48
N THR A 393 -1.13 9.94 -2.15
CA THR A 393 -2.04 8.93 -1.57
C THR A 393 -1.32 7.76 -0.89
N SER A 394 -1.40 7.62 0.43
CA SER A 394 -1.24 6.32 1.09
C SER A 394 -1.47 6.32 2.62
N THR A 395 -2.38 5.44 3.06
CA THR A 395 -2.31 4.78 4.37
C THR A 395 -2.57 3.28 4.15
N GLY A 396 -1.57 2.59 3.61
CA GLY A 396 -1.60 1.15 3.35
C GLY A 396 -0.42 0.70 2.46
N SER A 397 -0.15 -0.61 2.38
CA SER A 397 0.99 -1.14 1.61
C SER A 397 0.79 -1.02 0.10
N GLU A 398 -0.46 -1.13 -0.37
CA GLU A 398 -0.80 -1.10 -1.79
C GLU A 398 -0.71 0.33 -2.34
N GLU A 399 -1.22 1.30 -1.60
CA GLU A 399 -1.23 2.71 -1.98
C GLU A 399 0.20 3.26 -2.07
N ARG A 400 1.10 2.82 -1.16
CA ARG A 400 2.53 3.10 -1.24
C ARG A 400 3.14 2.58 -2.54
N ILE A 401 2.80 1.36 -2.92
CA ILE A 401 3.30 0.76 -4.16
C ILE A 401 2.74 1.50 -5.39
N GLN A 402 1.46 1.87 -5.40
CA GLN A 402 0.86 2.65 -6.48
C GLN A 402 1.55 4.01 -6.63
N ALA A 403 1.82 4.71 -5.51
CA ALA A 403 2.57 5.95 -5.51
C ALA A 403 4.01 5.76 -6.03
N LEU A 404 4.68 4.65 -5.70
CA LEU A 404 5.99 4.31 -6.24
C LEU A 404 5.94 4.07 -7.76
N LEU A 405 4.91 3.39 -8.27
CA LEU A 405 4.73 3.19 -9.71
C LEU A 405 4.48 4.51 -10.45
N ARG A 406 3.77 5.46 -9.84
CA ARG A 406 3.59 6.81 -10.41
C ARG A 406 4.87 7.64 -10.39
N ASN A 407 5.66 7.57 -9.32
CA ASN A 407 7.02 8.14 -9.29
C ASN A 407 7.89 7.62 -10.44
N ALA A 408 7.78 6.33 -10.76
CA ALA A 408 8.50 5.72 -11.87
C ALA A 408 8.07 6.29 -13.24
N ASN A 409 6.82 6.75 -13.40
CA ASN A 409 6.36 7.38 -14.64
C ASN A 409 7.07 8.69 -14.95
N THR A 410 7.36 9.53 -13.95
CA THR A 410 8.17 10.74 -14.13
C THR A 410 9.54 10.41 -14.76
N ARG A 411 10.16 9.31 -14.33
CA ARG A 411 11.44 8.84 -14.88
C ARG A 411 11.32 8.28 -16.29
N LEU A 412 10.26 7.53 -16.56
CA LEU A 412 9.96 7.04 -17.89
C LEU A 412 9.72 8.20 -18.88
N LEU A 413 9.07 9.27 -18.44
CA LEU A 413 8.87 10.47 -19.24
C LEU A 413 10.17 11.24 -19.44
N ALA A 414 11.07 11.30 -18.45
CA ALA A 414 12.38 11.93 -18.60
C ALA A 414 13.23 11.28 -19.70
N HIS A 415 13.18 9.95 -19.84
CA HIS A 415 13.99 9.21 -20.80
C HIS A 415 13.44 9.26 -22.25
N PRO A 416 14.25 9.62 -23.27
CA PRO A 416 13.77 9.86 -24.63
C PRO A 416 13.16 8.61 -25.30
N GLU A 417 13.76 7.44 -25.13
CA GLU A 417 13.26 6.20 -25.74
C GLU A 417 11.95 5.71 -25.11
N ALA A 418 11.76 5.95 -23.81
CA ALA A 418 10.53 5.61 -23.12
C ALA A 418 9.41 6.61 -23.48
N ARG A 419 9.73 7.91 -23.54
CA ARG A 419 8.83 8.97 -24.01
C ARG A 419 8.36 8.75 -25.45
N ARG A 420 9.27 8.40 -26.37
CA ARG A 420 8.93 8.14 -27.79
C ARG A 420 7.93 7.00 -27.96
N ARG A 421 7.94 6.03 -27.05
CA ARG A 421 7.03 4.87 -27.02
C ARG A 421 5.81 5.09 -26.12
N LEU A 422 5.70 6.26 -25.47
CA LEU A 422 4.66 6.60 -24.51
C LEU A 422 4.50 5.54 -23.41
N LEU A 423 5.63 5.06 -22.89
CA LEU A 423 5.65 4.05 -21.83
C LEU A 423 5.15 4.66 -20.52
N GLN A 424 4.07 4.08 -19.98
CA GLN A 424 3.46 4.50 -18.73
C GLN A 424 2.99 3.27 -17.94
N LEU A 425 3.25 3.29 -16.64
CA LEU A 425 2.68 2.37 -15.66
C LEU A 425 1.30 2.89 -15.25
N ARG A 426 0.25 2.12 -15.54
CA ARG A 426 -1.10 2.47 -15.10
C ARG A 426 -1.24 2.17 -13.60
N ALA A 427 -1.41 3.24 -12.83
CA ALA A 427 -1.57 3.18 -11.38
C ALA A 427 -2.79 4.03 -10.97
N PRO A 428 -3.94 3.42 -10.65
CA PRO A 428 -5.17 4.14 -10.34
C PRO A 428 -5.01 4.94 -9.06
N THR A 429 -5.70 6.07 -8.99
CA THR A 429 -5.75 6.89 -7.77
C THR A 429 -6.61 6.19 -6.73
N ILE A 430 -6.05 5.98 -5.53
CA ILE A 430 -6.73 5.33 -4.41
C ILE A 430 -6.79 6.32 -3.26
N LEU A 431 -7.98 6.55 -2.70
CA LEU A 431 -8.21 7.44 -1.57
C LEU A 431 -8.89 6.68 -0.45
N VAL A 432 -8.51 6.97 0.79
CA VAL A 432 -9.03 6.27 1.97
C VAL A 432 -9.83 7.27 2.80
N PRO A 433 -11.12 7.51 2.49
CA PRO A 433 -11.91 8.50 3.23
C PRO A 433 -12.19 8.08 4.68
N TYR A 434 -12.32 6.78 4.94
CA TYR A 434 -12.71 6.26 6.24
C TYR A 434 -12.01 4.94 6.55
N GLN A 435 -11.97 4.55 7.83
CA GLN A 435 -11.45 3.25 8.22
C GLN A 435 -12.33 2.15 7.60
N ASN A 436 -11.73 1.29 6.77
CA ASN A 436 -12.36 0.21 5.99
C ASN A 436 -13.06 0.61 4.68
N VAL A 437 -13.04 1.89 4.27
CA VAL A 437 -13.58 2.32 2.97
C VAL A 437 -12.47 2.94 2.13
N ARG A 438 -12.33 2.46 0.89
CA ARG A 438 -11.36 2.94 -0.09
C ARG A 438 -12.10 3.29 -1.37
N MET A 439 -11.86 4.48 -1.88
CA MET A 439 -12.32 4.93 -3.19
C MET A 439 -11.19 4.69 -4.19
N VAL A 440 -11.49 3.98 -5.28
CA VAL A 440 -10.53 3.66 -6.34
C VAL A 440 -11.03 4.27 -7.63
N GLU A 441 -10.12 4.88 -8.39
CA GLU A 441 -10.39 5.31 -9.76
C GLU A 441 -10.78 4.09 -10.62
N ASP A 442 -12.01 4.08 -11.12
CA ASP A 442 -12.55 2.99 -11.93
C ASP A 442 -13.21 3.53 -13.20
N ASP A 443 -13.25 2.71 -14.25
CA ASP A 443 -13.92 2.97 -15.51
C ASP A 443 -14.72 1.73 -15.91
N THR A 444 -15.95 1.91 -16.38
CA THR A 444 -16.85 0.87 -16.90
C THR A 444 -16.24 -0.02 -17.98
N SER A 445 -15.18 0.45 -18.65
CA SER A 445 -14.45 -0.35 -19.63
C SER A 445 -13.50 -1.37 -19.00
N ILE A 446 -13.09 -1.17 -17.74
CA ILE A 446 -12.13 -2.01 -17.02
C ILE A 446 -12.84 -3.28 -16.54
N VAL A 447 -12.32 -4.43 -16.96
CA VAL A 447 -12.84 -5.74 -16.55
C VAL A 447 -11.70 -6.64 -16.09
N PRO A 448 -11.91 -7.48 -15.07
CA PRO A 448 -10.97 -8.52 -14.72
C PRO A 448 -10.65 -9.44 -15.91
N PHE A 449 -9.40 -9.89 -16.00
CA PHE A 449 -8.97 -10.81 -17.05
C PHE A 449 -9.62 -12.20 -16.90
N SER A 450 -10.11 -12.54 -15.70
CA SER A 450 -10.96 -13.72 -15.46
C SER A 450 -12.26 -13.70 -16.26
N ASP A 451 -12.87 -12.52 -16.43
CA ASP A 451 -14.19 -12.38 -17.05
C ASP A 451 -14.19 -12.84 -18.50
N ALA A 452 -13.07 -12.62 -19.22
CA ALA A 452 -12.90 -13.11 -20.58
C ALA A 452 -13.00 -14.65 -20.66
N TYR A 453 -12.51 -15.34 -19.64
CA TYR A 453 -12.59 -16.80 -19.54
C TYR A 453 -13.97 -17.26 -19.06
N GLU A 454 -14.54 -16.62 -18.04
CA GLU A 454 -15.87 -16.95 -17.51
C GLU A 454 -16.97 -16.75 -18.57
N THR A 455 -16.91 -15.64 -19.32
CA THR A 455 -17.83 -15.36 -20.44
C THR A 455 -17.75 -16.44 -21.52
N HIS A 456 -16.54 -16.89 -21.84
CA HIS A 456 -16.34 -17.98 -22.79
C HIS A 456 -16.92 -19.29 -22.25
N CYS A 457 -16.64 -19.64 -20.99
CA CYS A 457 -17.19 -20.83 -20.35
C CYS A 457 -18.73 -20.83 -20.32
N ALA A 458 -19.34 -19.71 -19.91
CA ALA A 458 -20.79 -19.54 -19.90
C ALA A 458 -21.40 -19.74 -21.30
N ARG A 459 -20.77 -19.21 -22.35
CA ARG A 459 -21.24 -19.35 -23.73
C ARG A 459 -21.27 -20.81 -24.23
N TYR A 460 -20.35 -21.64 -23.75
CA TYR A 460 -20.26 -23.06 -24.12
C TYR A 460 -20.83 -24.01 -23.06
N GLY A 461 -21.50 -23.49 -22.02
CA GLY A 461 -22.05 -24.29 -20.93
C GLY A 461 -21.00 -25.08 -20.15
N ARG A 462 -19.76 -24.58 -20.07
CA ARG A 462 -18.66 -25.20 -19.33
C ARG A 462 -18.51 -24.56 -17.96
N GLU A 463 -18.14 -25.36 -16.95
CA GLU A 463 -17.76 -24.82 -15.64
C GLU A 463 -16.39 -24.15 -15.69
N ALA A 464 -16.28 -22.94 -15.13
CA ALA A 464 -15.00 -22.22 -15.02
C ALA A 464 -13.95 -22.98 -14.20
N ASP A 465 -14.39 -23.74 -13.19
CA ASP A 465 -13.52 -24.47 -12.26
C ASP A 465 -13.04 -25.83 -12.79
N ALA A 466 -13.61 -26.33 -13.89
CA ALA A 466 -13.32 -27.66 -14.42
C ALA A 466 -11.82 -27.90 -14.72
N PRO A 467 -11.06 -26.94 -15.31
CA PRO A 467 -9.62 -27.13 -15.54
C PRO A 467 -8.81 -27.30 -14.25
N ILE A 468 -9.19 -26.59 -13.19
CA ILE A 468 -8.49 -26.64 -11.90
C ILE A 468 -8.70 -28.03 -11.28
N LEU A 469 -9.92 -28.55 -11.34
CA LEU A 469 -10.26 -29.88 -10.85
C LEU A 469 -9.53 -30.98 -11.63
N ALA A 470 -9.50 -30.88 -12.97
CA ALA A 470 -8.79 -31.83 -13.83
C ALA A 470 -7.28 -31.86 -13.53
N PHE A 471 -6.67 -30.68 -13.36
CA PHE A 471 -5.25 -30.58 -13.00
C PHE A 471 -4.95 -31.18 -11.61
N LYS A 472 -5.81 -30.89 -10.61
CA LYS A 472 -5.67 -31.45 -9.27
C LYS A 472 -5.82 -32.96 -9.23
N ALA A 473 -6.77 -33.52 -9.98
CA ALA A 473 -7.00 -34.96 -10.02
C ALA A 473 -5.76 -35.74 -10.46
N ARG A 474 -4.92 -35.15 -11.32
CA ARG A 474 -3.71 -35.78 -11.86
C ARG A 474 -2.44 -35.45 -11.06
N CYS A 475 -2.38 -34.28 -10.42
CA CYS A 475 -1.16 -33.81 -9.75
C CYS A 475 -1.18 -33.89 -8.22
N CYS A 476 -2.34 -34.04 -7.57
CA CYS A 476 -2.43 -34.14 -6.11
C CYS A 476 -2.48 -35.61 -5.67
N THR A 477 -1.53 -36.02 -4.84
CA THR A 477 -1.53 -37.31 -4.11
C THR A 477 -1.87 -37.05 -2.63
N PRO A 478 -2.22 -38.08 -1.84
CA PRO A 478 -2.48 -37.91 -0.40
C PRO A 478 -1.30 -37.33 0.40
N GLU A 479 -0.08 -37.37 -0.13
CA GLU A 479 1.13 -36.77 0.47
C GLU A 479 1.34 -35.30 0.08
N GLY A 480 0.52 -34.76 -0.83
CA GLY A 480 0.56 -33.37 -1.29
C GLY A 480 0.61 -33.23 -2.81
N MET A 481 1.04 -32.05 -3.28
CA MET A 481 1.20 -31.80 -4.70
C MET A 481 2.49 -32.45 -5.21
N THR A 482 2.40 -33.21 -6.31
CA THR A 482 3.57 -33.83 -6.95
C THR A 482 4.65 -32.78 -7.28
N SER A 483 5.88 -33.07 -6.86
CA SER A 483 7.07 -32.26 -7.19
C SER A 483 7.62 -32.58 -8.58
N ASP A 484 7.21 -33.69 -9.20
CA ASP A 484 7.66 -34.10 -10.52
C ASP A 484 7.16 -33.15 -11.61
N SER A 485 8.11 -32.51 -12.30
CA SER A 485 7.83 -31.50 -13.31
C SER A 485 7.21 -32.11 -14.58
N LYS A 486 7.49 -33.39 -14.88
CA LYS A 486 6.98 -34.05 -16.09
C LYS A 486 5.46 -34.29 -16.00
N THR A 487 5.00 -34.88 -14.90
CA THR A 487 3.58 -35.12 -14.65
C THR A 487 2.76 -33.83 -14.65
N ARG A 488 3.33 -32.75 -14.08
CA ARG A 488 2.70 -31.41 -14.11
C ARG A 488 2.59 -30.85 -15.52
N LEU A 489 3.59 -31.07 -16.36
CA LEU A 489 3.60 -30.62 -17.75
C LEU A 489 2.58 -31.40 -18.60
N GLU A 490 2.48 -32.72 -18.42
CA GLU A 490 1.46 -33.53 -19.11
C GLU A 490 0.04 -33.16 -18.70
N ALA A 491 -0.21 -32.98 -17.40
CA ALA A 491 -1.50 -32.53 -16.90
C ALA A 491 -1.85 -31.12 -17.42
N TYR A 492 -0.85 -30.23 -17.53
CA TYR A 492 -1.03 -28.92 -18.13
C TYR A 492 -1.41 -29.02 -19.62
N GLN A 493 -0.70 -29.85 -20.40
CA GLN A 493 -0.99 -30.06 -21.83
C GLN A 493 -2.40 -30.60 -22.05
N GLU A 494 -2.84 -31.56 -21.24
CA GLU A 494 -4.21 -32.07 -21.32
C GLU A 494 -5.27 -30.97 -21.07
N VAL A 495 -5.04 -30.10 -20.08
CA VAL A 495 -5.93 -28.97 -19.79
C VAL A 495 -5.94 -27.96 -20.94
N VAL A 496 -4.80 -27.74 -21.59
CA VAL A 496 -4.68 -26.87 -22.76
C VAL A 496 -5.46 -27.43 -23.94
N GLU A 497 -5.39 -28.74 -24.20
CA GLU A 497 -6.06 -29.36 -25.34
C GLU A 497 -7.58 -29.47 -25.14
N LYS A 498 -8.02 -29.85 -23.93
CA LYS A 498 -9.43 -30.16 -23.67
C LYS A 498 -10.23 -28.96 -23.14
N GLY A 499 -9.62 -28.15 -22.28
CA GLY A 499 -10.33 -27.18 -21.45
C GLY A 499 -10.33 -25.76 -22.02
N VAL A 500 -9.14 -25.23 -22.29
CA VAL A 500 -8.94 -23.80 -22.52
C VAL A 500 -8.21 -23.63 -23.84
N THR A 501 -8.78 -22.90 -24.81
CA THR A 501 -8.10 -22.57 -26.07
C THR A 501 -7.22 -21.32 -25.92
N GLU A 502 -6.30 -21.08 -26.87
CA GLU A 502 -5.41 -19.90 -26.85
C GLU A 502 -6.10 -18.59 -27.29
N ASN A 503 -7.21 -18.70 -28.04
CA ASN A 503 -7.87 -17.57 -28.68
C ASN A 503 -9.02 -16.97 -27.86
N ILE A 504 -9.26 -17.45 -26.64
CA ILE A 504 -10.37 -17.00 -25.78
C ILE A 504 -10.34 -15.49 -25.60
N PHE A 505 -9.18 -14.95 -25.21
CA PHE A 505 -9.02 -13.53 -24.97
C PHE A 505 -9.14 -12.71 -26.26
N SER A 506 -8.55 -13.20 -27.35
CA SER A 506 -8.69 -12.57 -28.67
C SER A 506 -10.15 -12.47 -29.11
N GLN A 507 -10.94 -13.54 -28.96
CA GLN A 507 -12.35 -13.54 -29.31
C GLN A 507 -13.18 -12.58 -28.44
N PHE A 508 -12.90 -12.55 -27.13
CA PHE A 508 -13.55 -11.64 -26.19
C PHE A 508 -13.29 -10.16 -26.57
N MET A 509 -12.03 -9.84 -26.83
CA MET A 509 -11.62 -8.48 -27.22
C MET A 509 -12.22 -8.11 -28.58
N TYR A 510 -12.17 -8.98 -29.59
CA TYR A 510 -12.74 -8.67 -30.91
C TYR A 510 -14.23 -8.37 -30.85
N LYS A 511 -15.00 -9.15 -30.09
CA LYS A 511 -16.44 -8.89 -29.94
C LYS A 511 -16.68 -7.50 -29.35
N THR A 512 -15.95 -7.16 -28.29
CA THR A 512 -16.08 -5.86 -27.63
C THR A 512 -15.58 -4.69 -28.48
N MET A 513 -14.53 -4.89 -29.28
CA MET A 513 -13.98 -3.88 -30.19
C MET A 513 -14.96 -3.53 -31.31
N VAL A 514 -15.66 -4.52 -31.85
CA VAL A 514 -16.66 -4.34 -32.91
C VAL A 514 -17.83 -3.52 -32.38
N GLU A 515 -18.27 -3.76 -31.15
CA GLU A 515 -19.35 -2.99 -30.50
C GLU A 515 -19.00 -1.50 -30.37
N ASN A 516 -17.71 -1.17 -30.21
CA ASN A 516 -17.22 0.19 -29.95
C ASN A 516 -16.53 0.86 -31.16
N ASN A 517 -16.54 0.26 -32.35
CA ASN A 517 -15.83 0.76 -33.56
C ASN A 517 -14.34 1.08 -33.35
N LEU A 518 -13.64 0.27 -32.54
CA LEU A 518 -12.25 0.53 -32.17
C LEU A 518 -11.26 -0.12 -33.14
N SER A 519 -10.14 0.57 -33.41
CA SER A 519 -9.02 0.00 -34.19
C SER A 519 -8.36 -1.14 -33.41
N MET A 520 -8.52 -2.36 -33.93
CA MET A 520 -7.85 -3.57 -33.45
C MET A 520 -6.33 -3.37 -33.29
N TRP A 521 -5.68 -2.74 -34.26
CA TRP A 521 -4.23 -2.56 -34.22
C TRP A 521 -3.80 -1.64 -33.08
N THR A 522 -4.54 -0.55 -32.86
CA THR A 522 -4.24 0.42 -31.79
C THR A 522 -4.33 -0.25 -30.42
N ILE A 523 -5.39 -1.04 -30.18
CA ILE A 523 -5.57 -1.73 -28.90
C ILE A 523 -4.51 -2.82 -28.72
N LYS A 524 -4.19 -3.59 -29.77
CA LYS A 524 -3.11 -4.60 -29.68
C LYS A 524 -1.77 -3.96 -29.34
N LYS A 525 -1.45 -2.82 -29.96
CA LYS A 525 -0.25 -2.05 -29.65
C LYS A 525 -0.26 -1.56 -28.20
N GLN A 526 -1.34 -0.95 -27.75
CA GLN A 526 -1.43 -0.43 -26.38
C GLN A 526 -1.38 -1.56 -25.35
N PHE A 527 -2.03 -2.68 -25.62
CA PHE A 527 -1.97 -3.88 -24.77
C PHE A 527 -0.58 -4.49 -24.70
N ALA A 528 0.16 -4.55 -25.82
CA ALA A 528 1.54 -5.02 -25.82
C ALA A 528 2.44 -4.11 -24.97
N LEU A 529 2.34 -2.79 -25.13
CA LEU A 529 3.09 -1.83 -24.32
C LEU A 529 2.71 -1.91 -22.83
N SER A 530 1.42 -1.99 -22.52
CA SER A 530 0.95 -2.10 -21.13
C SER A 530 1.36 -3.43 -20.49
N THR A 531 1.41 -4.52 -21.26
CA THR A 531 1.91 -5.82 -20.78
C THR A 531 3.39 -5.77 -20.47
N ALA A 532 4.19 -5.09 -21.31
CA ALA A 532 5.60 -4.84 -21.04
C ALA A 532 5.81 -4.05 -19.75
N MET A 533 5.06 -2.96 -19.57
CA MET A 533 5.14 -2.12 -18.36
C MET A 533 4.71 -2.89 -17.10
N SER A 534 3.63 -3.67 -17.20
CA SER A 534 3.19 -4.60 -16.16
C SER A 534 4.29 -5.61 -15.78
N ALA A 535 4.97 -6.20 -16.78
CA ALA A 535 6.06 -7.15 -16.53
C ALA A 535 7.24 -6.51 -15.80
N VAL A 536 7.62 -5.28 -16.20
CA VAL A 536 8.67 -4.50 -15.51
C VAL A 536 8.27 -4.22 -14.06
N ALA A 537 7.03 -3.80 -13.80
CA ALA A 537 6.55 -3.55 -12.43
C ALA A 537 6.56 -4.81 -11.56
N CYS A 538 6.05 -5.93 -12.08
CA CYS A 538 6.08 -7.22 -11.36
C CYS A 538 7.50 -7.66 -11.04
N HIS A 539 8.44 -7.50 -11.99
CA HIS A 539 9.83 -7.88 -11.78
C HIS A 539 10.56 -6.94 -10.81
N MET A 540 10.31 -5.63 -10.90
CA MET A 540 10.95 -4.61 -10.06
C MET A 540 10.57 -4.75 -8.58
N LEU A 541 9.29 -5.00 -8.29
CA LEU A 541 8.74 -5.04 -6.92
C LEU A 541 8.52 -6.45 -6.38
N LEU A 542 8.90 -7.48 -7.16
CA LEU A 542 8.69 -8.89 -6.87
C LEU A 542 7.23 -9.16 -6.46
N LEU A 543 6.30 -8.60 -7.24
CA LEU A 543 4.87 -8.72 -6.95
C LEU A 543 4.44 -10.17 -7.10
N THR A 544 3.93 -10.76 -6.02
CA THR A 544 3.43 -12.14 -6.02
C THR A 544 1.91 -12.19 -6.16
N GLY A 545 1.37 -13.36 -6.46
CA GLY A 545 -0.06 -13.68 -6.41
C GLY A 545 -0.88 -13.02 -7.53
N ARG A 546 -0.30 -12.79 -8.72
CA ARG A 546 -1.01 -12.18 -9.85
C ARG A 546 -2.01 -13.16 -10.46
N SER A 547 -3.20 -13.31 -9.87
CA SER A 547 -4.31 -14.11 -10.41
C SER A 547 -5.07 -13.37 -11.52
N PRO A 548 -5.83 -14.06 -12.41
CA PRO A 548 -6.55 -13.41 -13.51
C PRO A 548 -7.58 -12.40 -13.00
N THR A 549 -8.13 -12.66 -11.82
CA THR A 549 -9.04 -11.77 -11.09
C THR A 549 -8.41 -10.45 -10.65
N LYS A 550 -7.08 -10.42 -10.48
CA LYS A 550 -6.33 -9.23 -10.04
C LYS A 550 -5.71 -8.45 -11.19
N LEU A 551 -5.79 -9.00 -12.40
CA LEU A 551 -5.31 -8.35 -13.62
C LEU A 551 -6.53 -7.73 -14.30
N LEU A 552 -6.64 -6.41 -14.26
CA LEU A 552 -7.74 -5.69 -14.88
C LEU A 552 -7.31 -5.19 -16.26
N VAL A 553 -8.21 -5.30 -17.24
CA VAL A 553 -7.97 -4.89 -18.63
C VAL A 553 -9.06 -3.93 -19.07
N SER A 554 -8.68 -2.77 -19.58
CA SER A 554 -9.63 -1.84 -20.21
C SER A 554 -10.03 -2.33 -21.61
N ARG A 555 -11.33 -2.52 -21.83
CA ARG A 555 -11.91 -2.93 -23.11
C ARG A 555 -11.76 -1.88 -24.20
N CYS A 556 -11.73 -0.60 -23.83
CA CYS A 556 -11.63 0.52 -24.76
C CYS A 556 -10.18 0.83 -25.15
N THR A 557 -9.27 0.82 -24.17
CA THR A 557 -7.88 1.24 -24.38
C THR A 557 -6.89 0.09 -24.52
N GLY A 558 -7.22 -1.11 -24.03
CA GLY A 558 -6.28 -2.23 -23.92
C GLY A 558 -5.22 -2.06 -22.84
N THR A 559 -5.35 -1.07 -21.95
CA THR A 559 -4.43 -0.90 -20.82
C THR A 559 -4.67 -1.96 -19.74
N ILE A 560 -3.59 -2.35 -19.06
CA ILE A 560 -3.58 -3.33 -17.98
C ILE A 560 -3.34 -2.58 -16.67
N THR A 561 -4.22 -2.82 -15.70
CA THR A 561 -4.13 -2.32 -14.34
C THR A 561 -4.06 -3.50 -13.37
N HIS A 562 -3.27 -3.38 -12.30
CA HIS A 562 -3.20 -4.40 -11.26
C HIS A 562 -4.00 -3.98 -10.04
N ALA A 563 -4.82 -4.89 -9.53
CA ALA A 563 -5.44 -4.81 -8.22
C ALA A 563 -4.60 -5.57 -7.17
N ASP A 564 -4.72 -5.19 -5.90
CA ASP A 564 -4.03 -5.77 -4.74
C ASP A 564 -2.52 -5.87 -4.94
N LEU A 565 -1.83 -4.75 -5.08
CA LEU A 565 -0.36 -4.74 -5.13
C LEU A 565 0.21 -5.02 -3.74
N ILE A 566 0.66 -6.26 -3.54
CA ILE A 566 1.25 -6.73 -2.28
C ILE A 566 2.62 -7.34 -2.60
N SER A 567 3.64 -6.87 -1.89
CA SER A 567 4.98 -7.47 -1.90
C SER A 567 5.14 -8.37 -0.69
N THR A 568 5.80 -9.51 -0.89
CA THR A 568 6.14 -10.47 0.19
C THR A 568 7.50 -10.14 0.78
N TYR A 569 7.61 -10.24 2.11
CA TYR A 569 8.82 -9.96 2.86
C TYR A 569 9.24 -11.20 3.64
N ASP A 570 10.54 -11.52 3.62
CA ASP A 570 11.14 -12.55 4.48
C ASP A 570 11.13 -12.10 5.96
N SER A 571 11.40 -13.02 6.88
CA SER A 571 11.70 -12.82 8.30
C SER A 571 12.71 -11.70 8.60
N ARG A 572 13.59 -11.39 7.64
CA ARG A 572 14.56 -10.27 7.69
C ARG A 572 14.02 -8.98 7.08
N PHE A 573 12.73 -8.90 6.81
CA PHE A 573 12.03 -7.79 6.13
C PHE A 573 12.61 -7.45 4.74
N GLN A 574 13.23 -8.43 4.07
CA GLN A 574 13.72 -8.27 2.70
C GLN A 574 12.66 -8.74 1.71
N LEU A 575 12.59 -8.10 0.53
CA LEU A 575 11.68 -8.53 -0.53
C LEU A 575 12.02 -9.96 -0.97
N GLU A 576 11.03 -10.84 -0.85
CA GLU A 576 11.17 -12.24 -1.23
C GLU A 576 10.39 -12.50 -2.51
N ARG A 577 11.05 -13.12 -3.49
CA ARG A 577 10.35 -13.84 -4.57
C ARG A 577 9.65 -15.00 -3.89
N GLY A 578 8.36 -14.89 -3.61
CA GLY A 578 7.59 -15.97 -2.99
C GLY A 578 7.65 -17.28 -3.79
N GLN A 579 6.73 -18.21 -3.57
CA GLN A 579 6.74 -19.54 -4.22
C GLN A 579 6.49 -19.54 -5.77
N GLU A 580 6.56 -18.39 -6.44
CA GLU A 580 6.33 -18.27 -7.87
C GLU A 580 7.60 -18.55 -8.67
N THR A 581 7.53 -19.50 -9.59
CA THR A 581 8.64 -19.88 -10.47
C THR A 581 8.81 -18.94 -11.66
N VAL A 582 7.76 -18.20 -12.02
CA VAL A 582 7.74 -17.28 -13.16
C VAL A 582 8.00 -15.84 -12.69
N PRO A 583 8.85 -15.05 -13.38
CA PRO A 583 9.21 -13.70 -12.94
C PRO A 583 8.08 -12.67 -13.11
N PHE A 584 7.19 -12.90 -14.07
CA PHE A 584 6.00 -12.11 -14.31
C PHE A 584 5.00 -12.96 -15.09
N ARG A 585 3.74 -12.55 -15.08
CA ARG A 585 2.69 -13.27 -15.80
C ARG A 585 2.66 -12.87 -17.27
N LEU A 586 2.96 -13.82 -18.13
CA LEU A 586 2.71 -13.73 -19.57
C LEU A 586 2.15 -15.06 -20.06
N THR A 587 0.83 -15.13 -20.21
CA THR A 587 0.13 -16.38 -20.56
C THR A 587 0.00 -16.54 -22.06
N ARG A 588 -0.25 -17.77 -22.54
CA ARG A 588 -0.46 -18.04 -23.97
C ARG A 588 -1.60 -17.19 -24.58
N ASN A 589 -2.66 -16.91 -23.81
CA ASN A 589 -3.80 -16.13 -24.30
C ASN A 589 -3.40 -14.66 -24.54
N MET A 590 -2.50 -14.12 -23.71
CA MET A 590 -1.94 -12.78 -23.91
C MET A 590 -0.97 -12.78 -25.10
N GLN A 591 -0.12 -13.81 -25.22
CA GLN A 591 0.82 -13.95 -26.34
C GLN A 591 0.10 -14.09 -27.69
N SER A 592 -0.95 -14.91 -27.76
CA SER A 592 -1.78 -15.08 -28.97
C SER A 592 -2.44 -13.77 -29.39
N PHE A 593 -2.96 -12.99 -28.43
CA PHE A 593 -3.58 -11.70 -28.74
C PHE A 593 -2.58 -10.67 -29.28
N ILE A 594 -1.40 -10.56 -28.67
CA ILE A 594 -0.31 -9.67 -29.10
C ILE A 594 0.25 -10.11 -30.45
N GLY A 595 0.37 -11.42 -30.67
CA GLY A 595 0.98 -12.03 -31.85
C GLY A 595 2.51 -12.07 -31.77
N PRO A 596 3.16 -12.96 -32.54
CA PRO A 596 4.60 -13.19 -32.47
C PRO A 596 5.43 -11.94 -32.80
N GLN A 597 5.02 -11.15 -33.81
CA GLN A 597 5.74 -9.92 -34.17
C GLN A 597 5.65 -8.85 -33.08
N GLY A 598 4.50 -8.77 -32.38
CA GLY A 598 4.33 -7.83 -31.28
C GLY A 598 5.15 -8.22 -30.05
N MET A 599 5.33 -9.52 -29.81
CA MET A 599 6.12 -10.03 -28.70
C MET A 599 7.60 -9.70 -28.86
N GLU A 600 8.21 -10.04 -30.00
CA GLU A 600 9.64 -9.78 -30.23
C GLU A 600 9.95 -8.29 -30.46
N GLY A 601 9.08 -7.57 -31.17
CA GLY A 601 9.32 -6.18 -31.55
C GLY A 601 8.86 -5.17 -30.51
N MET A 602 7.62 -5.26 -30.02
CA MET A 602 7.05 -4.22 -29.15
C MET A 602 7.33 -4.50 -27.67
N VAL A 603 7.07 -5.72 -27.19
CA VAL A 603 7.18 -6.04 -25.77
C VAL A 603 8.63 -6.00 -25.31
N VAL A 604 9.54 -6.70 -26.01
CA VAL A 604 10.96 -6.73 -25.63
C VAL A 604 11.57 -5.33 -25.65
N CYS A 605 11.37 -4.57 -26.73
CA CYS A 605 11.92 -3.21 -26.82
C CYS A 605 11.34 -2.25 -25.77
N ALA A 606 10.07 -2.42 -25.39
CA ALA A 606 9.46 -1.62 -24.33
C ALA A 606 10.06 -1.96 -22.95
N ILE A 607 10.25 -3.26 -22.65
CA ILE A 607 10.89 -3.71 -21.40
C ILE A 607 12.32 -3.15 -21.31
N THR A 608 13.12 -3.26 -22.38
CA THR A 608 14.50 -2.77 -22.37
C THR A 608 14.56 -1.25 -22.22
N ALA A 609 13.70 -0.51 -22.91
CA ALA A 609 13.65 0.96 -22.81
C ALA A 609 13.20 1.41 -21.41
N ALA A 610 12.22 0.73 -20.81
CA ALA A 610 11.79 1.00 -19.44
C ALA A 610 12.89 0.69 -18.42
N ALA A 611 13.59 -0.44 -18.57
CA ALA A 611 14.70 -0.80 -17.68
C ALA A 611 15.85 0.23 -17.75
N GLN A 612 16.23 0.67 -18.96
CA GLN A 612 17.24 1.72 -19.15
C GLN A 612 16.81 3.05 -18.51
N ALA A 613 15.55 3.45 -18.70
CA ALA A 613 15.01 4.68 -18.14
C ALA A 613 15.05 4.68 -16.60
N LEU A 614 14.70 3.55 -15.96
CA LEU A 614 14.70 3.44 -14.50
C LEU A 614 16.14 3.36 -13.91
N GLN A 615 17.11 2.87 -14.69
CA GLN A 615 18.52 2.76 -14.28
C GLN A 615 19.35 4.02 -14.53
N ALA A 616 18.92 4.91 -15.43
CA ALA A 616 19.69 6.10 -15.83
C ALA A 616 20.08 7.02 -14.65
N GLU A 617 19.23 7.14 -13.63
CA GLU A 617 19.47 7.96 -12.43
C GLU A 617 19.44 7.12 -11.14
N HIS A 618 20.39 6.20 -11.02
CA HIS A 618 20.44 5.21 -9.93
C HIS A 618 20.31 5.80 -8.52
N THR A 619 20.94 6.95 -8.24
CA THR A 619 20.92 7.57 -6.90
C THR A 619 19.51 7.97 -6.47
N ILE A 620 18.78 8.66 -7.34
CA ILE A 620 17.44 9.16 -7.06
C ILE A 620 16.45 7.99 -6.99
N THR A 621 16.52 7.06 -7.93
CA THR A 621 15.68 5.84 -7.91
C THR A 621 15.92 5.05 -6.63
N SER A 622 17.18 4.89 -6.20
CA SER A 622 17.52 4.22 -4.94
C SER A 622 16.97 4.96 -3.72
N SER A 623 16.98 6.30 -3.72
CA SER A 623 16.41 7.10 -2.62
C SER A 623 14.90 6.93 -2.51
N ILE A 624 14.20 6.97 -3.64
CA ILE A 624 12.75 6.76 -3.69
C ILE A 624 12.43 5.36 -3.15
N ILE A 625 13.08 4.32 -3.68
CA ILE A 625 12.90 2.94 -3.22
C ILE A 625 13.16 2.81 -1.72
N ALA A 626 14.25 3.40 -1.21
CA ALA A 626 14.58 3.38 0.21
C ALA A 626 13.50 4.03 1.09
N LEU A 627 12.86 5.12 0.64
CA LEU A 627 11.76 5.76 1.37
C LEU A 627 10.48 4.89 1.42
N PHE A 628 10.19 4.17 0.33
CA PHE A 628 8.97 3.37 0.23
C PHE A 628 9.07 2.03 0.98
N PHE A 629 10.26 1.43 1.07
CA PHE A 629 10.52 0.18 1.78
C PHE A 629 11.03 0.34 3.23
N ARG A 630 11.19 1.58 3.69
CA ARG A 630 11.40 1.91 5.11
C ARG A 630 10.15 1.64 5.95
#